data_AF-A0A3M2QYE4-F1
#
_entry.id   AF-A0A3M2QYE4-F1
#
_cell.length_a   1.000
_cell.length_b   1.000
_cell.length_c   1.000
_cell.angle_alpha   90.00
_cell.angle_beta   90.00
_cell.angle_gamma   90.00
#
_symmetry.space_group_name_H-M   'P 1'
#
loop_
_entity.id
_entity.type
_entity.pdbx_description
1 polymer ?
#
loop_
_entity_poly.entity_id
_entity_poly.type
_entity_poly.pdbx_seq_one_letter_code
_entity_poly.pdbx_strand_id
1 'polypeptide(L)'
;MASEGEALSRAEALVQALSNCLTEQQPESQLKRAPAGLDRAIESFGSSNNTSRVFQTKGFWAWLAYFLATSQHTDIERNLSELSVSALQYVATEISKFRADSSLVTRIEHTFYVSNRAAKRR
;
A
#
# COMPACT_ATOMS: atom_id res chain seq x y z
N MET A 1 -9.04 -27.09 10.37
CA MET A 1 -9.72 -26.63 9.15
C MET A 1 -10.33 -25.29 9.48
N ALA A 2 -9.70 -24.19 9.06
CA ALA A 2 -10.30 -22.86 9.24
C ALA A 2 -11.56 -22.80 8.37
N SER A 3 -12.67 -22.39 8.96
CA SER A 3 -13.96 -22.30 8.26
C SER A 3 -13.88 -21.17 7.22
N GLU A 4 -14.46 -21.34 6.03
CA GLU A 4 -14.39 -20.31 4.95
C GLU A 4 -14.83 -18.92 5.42
N GLY A 5 -15.74 -18.84 6.40
CA GLY A 5 -16.17 -17.57 7.01
C GLY A 5 -15.07 -16.82 7.77
N GLU A 6 -14.09 -17.51 8.35
CA GLU A 6 -12.97 -16.88 9.06
C GLU A 6 -11.96 -16.26 8.08
N ALA A 7 -11.75 -16.92 6.94
CA ALA A 7 -10.88 -16.42 5.88
C ALA A 7 -11.45 -15.14 5.22
N LEU A 8 -12.78 -15.09 5.02
CA LEU A 8 -13.47 -13.90 4.51
C LEU A 8 -13.41 -12.73 5.51
N SER A 9 -13.70 -12.99 6.78
CA SER A 9 -13.60 -11.97 7.85
C SER A 9 -12.17 -11.39 7.95
N ARG A 10 -11.15 -12.26 7.84
CA ARG A 10 -9.75 -11.82 7.81
C ARG A 10 -9.43 -10.96 6.59
N ALA A 11 -9.93 -11.33 5.41
CA ALA A 11 -9.73 -10.55 4.20
C ALA A 11 -10.38 -9.16 4.30
N GLU A 12 -11.59 -9.07 4.86
CA GLU A 12 -12.28 -7.79 5.09
C GLU A 12 -11.52 -6.89 6.08
N ALA A 13 -11.01 -7.46 7.17
CA ALA A 13 -10.18 -6.73 8.12
C ALA A 13 -8.90 -6.17 7.46
N LEU A 14 -8.29 -6.95 6.57
CA LEU A 14 -7.13 -6.49 5.78
C LEU A 14 -7.51 -5.40 4.79
N VAL A 15 -8.66 -5.52 4.10
CA VAL A 15 -9.17 -4.46 3.23
C VAL A 15 -9.33 -3.17 4.02
N GLN A 16 -9.93 -3.22 5.21
CA GLN A 16 -10.11 -2.03 6.05
C GLN A 16 -8.77 -1.42 6.48
N ALA A 17 -7.81 -2.25 6.92
CA ALA A 17 -6.50 -1.77 7.34
C ALA A 17 -5.74 -1.09 6.18
N LEU A 18 -5.74 -1.69 4.99
CA LEU A 18 -5.08 -1.12 3.83
C LEU A 18 -5.83 0.11 3.29
N SER A 19 -7.16 0.14 3.34
CA SER A 19 -7.92 1.32 2.90
C SER A 19 -7.65 2.52 3.80
N ASN A 20 -7.50 2.30 5.11
CA ASN A 20 -7.16 3.36 6.05
C ASN A 20 -5.83 4.04 5.66
N CYS A 21 -4.83 3.27 5.20
CA CYS A 21 -3.57 3.85 4.71
C CYS A 21 -3.74 4.78 3.49
N LEU A 22 -4.83 4.65 2.74
CA LEU A 22 -5.15 5.53 1.61
C LEU A 22 -6.05 6.70 2.01
N THR A 23 -6.99 6.49 2.92
CA THR A 23 -8.04 7.47 3.22
C THR A 23 -7.76 8.31 4.46
N GLU A 24 -6.83 7.91 5.32
CA GLU A 24 -6.50 8.67 6.52
C GLU A 24 -5.75 9.96 6.17
N GLN A 25 -6.28 11.07 6.69
CA GLN A 25 -5.73 12.39 6.47
C GLN A 25 -4.32 12.49 7.04
N GLN A 26 -3.38 12.90 6.19
CA GLN A 26 -1.98 13.04 6.57
C GLN A 26 -1.77 14.35 7.34
N PRO A 27 -0.99 14.35 8.44
CA PRO A 27 -0.64 15.57 9.15
C PRO A 27 0.11 16.55 8.23
N GLU A 28 -0.14 17.86 8.37
CA GLU A 28 0.50 18.89 7.54
C GLU A 28 2.04 18.80 7.53
N SER A 29 2.63 18.44 8.67
CA SER A 29 4.07 18.25 8.84
C SER A 29 4.65 17.13 7.97
N GLN A 30 3.82 16.17 7.56
CA GLN A 30 4.21 15.04 6.72
C GLN A 30 4.00 15.29 5.23
N LEU A 31 3.18 16.26 4.83
CA LEU A 31 2.88 16.55 3.41
C LEU A 31 4.14 16.92 2.60
N LYS A 32 5.12 17.54 3.24
CA LYS A 32 6.38 17.95 2.60
C LYS A 32 7.48 16.89 2.68
N ARG A 33 7.18 15.69 3.20
CA ARG A 33 8.17 14.62 3.40
C ARG A 33 7.71 13.33 2.74
N ALA A 34 8.65 12.64 2.09
CA ALA A 34 8.41 11.30 1.58
C ALA A 34 7.95 10.36 2.71
N PRO A 35 7.04 9.42 2.45
CA PRO A 35 6.86 8.26 3.31
C PRO A 35 8.20 7.56 3.54
N ALA A 36 8.44 7.16 4.78
CA ALA A 36 9.69 6.51 5.16
C ALA A 36 9.89 5.25 4.31
N GLY A 37 11.09 5.07 3.73
CA GLY A 37 11.41 3.90 2.92
C GLY A 37 10.81 3.87 1.50
N LEU A 38 9.98 4.85 1.12
CA LEU A 38 9.35 4.88 -0.21
C LEU A 38 10.39 4.83 -1.34
N ASP A 39 11.49 5.55 -1.17
CA ASP A 39 12.54 5.63 -2.18
C ASP A 39 13.14 4.25 -2.49
N ARG A 40 13.49 3.50 -1.43
CA ARG A 40 14.01 2.12 -1.54
C ARG A 40 12.95 1.16 -2.09
N ALA A 41 11.69 1.35 -1.71
CA ALA A 41 10.59 0.50 -2.17
C ALA A 41 10.31 0.67 -3.67
N ILE A 42 10.53 1.86 -4.21
CA ILE A 42 10.44 2.13 -5.65
C ILE A 42 11.64 1.52 -6.38
N GLU A 43 12.84 1.59 -5.81
CA GLU A 43 14.03 0.94 -6.39
C GLU A 43 13.89 -0.59 -6.43
N SER A 44 13.23 -1.18 -5.42
CA SER A 44 12.98 -2.62 -5.34
C SER A 44 11.67 -3.08 -5.99
N PHE A 45 10.98 -2.19 -6.72
CA PHE A 45 9.64 -2.46 -7.28
C PHE A 45 9.59 -3.72 -8.16
N GLY A 46 10.68 -4.10 -8.83
CA GLY A 46 10.77 -5.32 -9.67
C GLY A 46 11.19 -6.61 -8.94
N SER A 47 11.82 -6.51 -7.77
CA SER A 47 12.36 -7.65 -6.99
C SER A 47 11.46 -8.03 -5.80
N SER A 48 10.22 -7.54 -5.79
CA SER A 48 9.31 -7.68 -4.66
C SER A 48 8.74 -9.09 -4.53
N ASN A 49 8.30 -9.45 -3.31
CA ASN A 49 7.68 -10.73 -3.00
C ASN A 49 6.35 -10.90 -3.76
N ASN A 50 5.85 -12.15 -3.81
CA ASN A 50 4.63 -12.48 -4.57
C ASN A 50 3.41 -11.65 -4.12
N THR A 51 3.29 -11.38 -2.82
CA THR A 51 2.22 -10.56 -2.26
C THR A 51 2.25 -9.13 -2.81
N SER A 52 3.41 -8.47 -2.72
CA SER A 52 3.60 -7.12 -3.24
C SER A 52 3.30 -7.04 -4.74
N ARG A 53 3.73 -8.03 -5.52
CA ARG A 53 3.44 -8.11 -6.97
C ARG A 53 1.94 -8.12 -7.27
N VAL A 54 1.14 -8.84 -6.49
CA VAL A 54 -0.32 -8.84 -6.69
C VAL A 54 -0.88 -7.43 -6.56
N PHE A 55 -0.47 -6.66 -5.55
CA PHE A 55 -0.89 -5.26 -5.41
C PHE A 55 -0.36 -4.36 -6.53
N GLN A 56 0.87 -4.57 -6.99
CA GLN A 56 1.43 -3.83 -8.13
C GLN A 56 0.61 -4.02 -9.40
N THR A 57 0.14 -5.24 -9.69
CA THR A 57 -0.72 -5.50 -10.87
C THR A 57 -2.06 -4.77 -10.82
N LYS A 58 -2.48 -4.31 -9.63
CA LYS A 58 -3.72 -3.54 -9.44
C LYS A 58 -3.49 -2.02 -9.49
N GLY A 59 -2.25 -1.59 -9.65
CA GLY A 59 -1.87 -0.19 -9.83
C GLY A 59 -1.11 0.41 -8.65
N PHE A 60 -0.63 1.64 -8.86
CA PHE A 60 0.25 2.33 -7.92
C PHE A 60 -0.37 2.51 -6.53
N TRP A 61 -1.63 2.94 -6.44
CA TRP A 61 -2.29 3.18 -5.15
C TRP A 61 -2.51 1.90 -4.34
N ALA A 62 -2.85 0.80 -5.00
CA ALA A 62 -2.99 -0.49 -4.33
C ALA A 62 -1.64 -0.99 -3.78
N TRP A 63 -0.57 -0.86 -4.58
CA TRP A 63 0.78 -1.14 -4.10
C TRP A 63 1.22 -0.21 -2.97
N LEU A 64 0.92 1.08 -3.06
CA LEU A 64 1.27 2.05 -2.03
C LEU A 64 0.56 1.74 -0.71
N ALA A 65 -0.73 1.38 -0.75
CA ALA A 65 -1.48 0.94 0.42
C ALA A 65 -0.82 -0.25 1.11
N TYR A 66 -0.48 -1.28 0.32
CA TYR A 66 0.27 -2.44 0.81
C TYR A 66 1.59 -2.01 1.47
N PHE A 67 2.40 -1.21 0.77
CA PHE A 67 3.69 -0.74 1.28
C PHE A 67 3.55 0.04 2.60
N LEU A 68 2.61 0.99 2.66
CA LEU A 68 2.37 1.80 3.85
C LEU A 68 1.91 0.92 5.03
N ALA A 69 1.01 -0.02 4.78
CA ALA A 69 0.50 -0.93 5.80
C ALA A 69 1.61 -1.86 6.34
N THR A 70 2.40 -2.49 5.47
CA THR A 70 3.46 -3.42 5.89
C THR A 70 4.67 -2.70 6.47
N SER A 71 4.91 -1.43 6.11
CA SER A 71 5.97 -0.62 6.71
C SER A 71 5.69 -0.26 8.17
N GLN A 72 4.41 -0.21 8.57
CA GLN A 72 3.97 0.13 9.92
C GLN A 72 3.69 -1.11 10.78
N HIS A 73 3.21 -2.19 10.16
CA HIS A 73 2.77 -3.39 10.86
C HIS A 73 3.25 -4.65 10.14
N THR A 74 4.26 -5.33 10.70
CA THR A 74 4.80 -6.59 10.17
C THR A 74 3.77 -7.71 10.13
N ASP A 75 2.76 -7.65 11.01
CA ASP A 75 1.69 -8.65 11.06
C ASP A 75 0.78 -8.59 9.82
N ILE A 76 0.62 -7.42 9.20
CA ILE A 76 -0.18 -7.28 7.96
C ILE A 76 0.48 -8.05 6.82
N GLU A 77 1.80 -7.98 6.71
CA GLU A 77 2.53 -8.72 5.67
C GLU A 77 2.38 -10.23 5.85
N ARG A 78 2.52 -10.71 7.10
CA ARG A 78 2.31 -12.12 7.43
C ARG A 78 0.88 -12.56 7.09
N ASN A 79 -0.12 -11.83 7.56
CA ASN A 79 -1.53 -12.13 7.33
C ASN A 79 -1.87 -12.18 5.83
N LEU A 80 -1.34 -11.25 5.02
CA LEU A 80 -1.50 -11.27 3.57
C LEU A 80 -0.80 -12.45 2.90
N SER A 81 0.39 -12.84 3.38
CA SER A 81 1.15 -13.98 2.83
C SER A 81 0.50 -15.33 3.11
N GLU A 82 -0.31 -15.42 4.18
CA GLU A 82 -1.06 -16.62 4.56
C GLU A 82 -2.44 -16.71 3.89
N LEU A 83 -2.85 -15.72 3.11
CA LEU A 83 -4.08 -15.79 2.33
C LEU A 83 -3.91 -16.76 1.15
N SER A 84 -5.01 -17.38 0.75
CA SER A 84 -5.07 -18.05 -0.55
C SER A 84 -4.88 -17.03 -1.68
N VAL A 85 -4.42 -17.49 -2.84
CA VAL A 85 -4.22 -16.61 -4.01
C VAL A 85 -5.50 -15.86 -4.36
N SER A 86 -6.65 -16.53 -4.33
CA SER A 86 -7.95 -15.91 -4.61
C SER A 86 -8.32 -14.83 -3.60
N ALA A 87 -8.11 -15.08 -2.30
CA ALA A 87 -8.40 -14.10 -1.25
C ALA A 87 -7.45 -12.89 -1.34
N LEU A 88 -6.17 -13.11 -1.63
CA LEU A 88 -5.21 -12.03 -1.84
C LEU A 88 -5.57 -11.18 -3.06
N GLN A 89 -5.98 -11.81 -4.18
CA GLN A 89 -6.46 -11.09 -5.36
C GLN A 89 -7.73 -10.28 -5.07
N TYR A 90 -8.64 -10.82 -4.26
CA TYR A 90 -9.83 -10.11 -3.79
C TYR A 90 -9.44 -8.85 -3.02
N VAL A 91 -8.60 -8.98 -1.98
CA VAL A 91 -8.12 -7.82 -1.18
C VAL A 91 -7.49 -6.76 -2.09
N ALA A 92 -6.56 -7.15 -2.96
CA ALA A 92 -5.89 -6.20 -3.84
C ALA A 92 -6.85 -5.52 -4.84
N THR A 93 -7.90 -6.23 -5.28
CA THR A 93 -8.95 -5.69 -6.17
C THR A 93 -9.88 -4.74 -5.42
N GLU A 94 -10.23 -5.01 -4.17
CA GLU A 94 -11.01 -4.07 -3.36
C GLU A 94 -10.22 -2.80 -3.10
N ILE A 95 -8.96 -2.91 -2.69
CA ILE A 95 -8.11 -1.75 -2.43
C ILE A 95 -7.94 -0.85 -3.66
N SER A 96 -7.84 -1.42 -4.86
CA SER A 96 -7.69 -0.62 -6.08
C SER A 96 -8.91 0.26 -6.41
N LYS A 97 -10.06 0.02 -5.76
CA LYS A 97 -11.27 0.84 -5.93
C LYS A 97 -11.26 2.09 -5.06
N PHE A 98 -10.44 2.12 -4.01
CA PHE A 98 -10.38 3.26 -3.10
C PHE A 98 -9.63 4.42 -3.73
N ARG A 99 -10.17 5.63 -3.54
CA ARG A 99 -9.47 6.87 -3.85
C ARG A 99 -8.63 7.27 -2.66
N ALA A 100 -7.35 7.55 -2.90
CA ALA A 100 -6.48 8.12 -1.89
C ALA A 100 -6.99 9.50 -1.48
N ASP A 101 -6.84 9.82 -0.20
CA ASP A 101 -7.14 11.15 0.30
C ASP A 101 -6.22 12.20 -0.34
N SER A 102 -6.76 13.40 -0.53
CA SER A 102 -6.07 14.50 -1.20
C SER A 102 -4.76 14.89 -0.51
N SER A 103 -4.66 14.73 0.81
CA SER A 103 -3.44 15.00 1.57
C SER A 103 -2.34 13.96 1.25
N LEU A 104 -2.69 12.69 1.10
CA LEU A 104 -1.76 11.64 0.67
C LEU A 104 -1.32 11.86 -0.78
N VAL A 105 -2.26 12.22 -1.67
CA VAL A 105 -1.94 12.58 -3.05
C VAL A 105 -0.92 13.72 -3.09
N THR A 106 -1.20 14.81 -2.37
CA THR A 106 -0.31 15.97 -2.26
C THR A 106 1.08 15.56 -1.75
N ARG A 107 1.15 14.69 -0.73
CA ARG A 107 2.41 14.19 -0.17
C ARG A 107 3.23 13.42 -1.19
N ILE A 108 2.58 12.53 -1.96
CA ILE A 108 3.24 11.72 -2.98
C ILE A 108 3.69 12.57 -4.17
N GLU A 109 2.86 13.51 -4.63
CA GLU A 109 3.23 14.45 -5.68
C GLU A 109 4.42 15.32 -5.26
N HIS A 110 4.39 15.88 -4.05
CA HIS A 110 5.52 16.62 -3.51
C HIS A 110 6.80 15.76 -3.49
N THR A 111 6.67 14.48 -3.09
CA THR A 111 7.79 13.55 -3.08
C THR A 111 8.38 13.33 -4.47
N PHE A 112 7.55 13.21 -5.50
CA PHE A 112 8.01 12.97 -6.87
C PHE A 112 8.48 14.23 -7.61
N TYR A 113 7.87 15.38 -7.37
CA TYR A 113 8.05 16.57 -8.22
C TYR A 113 8.72 17.75 -7.53
N VAL A 114 8.68 17.82 -6.20
CA VAL A 114 9.16 19.00 -5.44
C VAL A 114 10.38 18.67 -4.59
N SER A 115 10.51 17.43 -4.11
CA SER A 115 11.71 17.00 -3.39
C SER A 115 12.94 16.96 -4.34
N ASN A 116 14.16 16.94 -3.77
CA ASN A 116 15.46 16.85 -4.47
C ASN A 116 15.56 15.75 -5.57
N ARG A 117 14.56 14.88 -5.71
CA ARG A 117 14.36 13.97 -6.84
C ARG A 117 14.14 14.68 -8.18
N ALA A 118 13.51 15.86 -8.21
CA ALA A 118 13.34 16.62 -9.47
C ALA A 118 14.68 17.01 -10.10
N ALA A 119 15.69 17.30 -9.28
CA ALA A 119 17.04 17.64 -9.74
C ALA A 119 17.81 16.44 -10.32
N LYS A 120 17.49 15.20 -9.90
CA LYS A 120 18.13 13.96 -10.41
C LYS A 120 17.49 13.37 -11.67
N ARG A 121 16.39 13.96 -12.17
CA ARG A 121 15.68 13.51 -13.38
C ARG A 121 16.00 14.36 -14.63
N ARG A 122 16.85 15.37 -14.50
CA ARG A 122 17.34 16.19 -15.61
C ARG A 122 18.69 15.70 -16.08
#